data_AF-A0A8B6C8N2-F1
#
_entry.id   AF-A0A8B6C8N2-F1
#
_cell.length_a   1.000
_cell.length_b   1.000
_cell.length_c   1.000
_cell.angle_alpha   90.00
_cell.angle_beta   90.00
_cell.angle_gamma   90.00
#
_symmetry.space_group_name_H-M   'P 1'
#
loop_
_entity.id
_entity.type
_entity.pdbx_description
1 polymer ?
#
loop_
_entity_poly.entity_id
_entity_poly.type
_entity_poly.pdbx_seq_one_letter_code
_entity_poly.pdbx_strand_id
1 'polypeptide(L)'
;MDVESDTLSLNMFRFKPFRSDMLYYLSREQTYENWPKQMIQKPNELIQNGFYYTNIGDRVTCFYCGVTLKQWTKYDTVETEHLKWEPNCLYAKMVSSKVLNFDVTH
;
A
#
# COMPACT_ATOMS: atom_id res chain seq x y z
N MET A 1 1.35 31.97 7.54
CA MET A 1 0.19 31.28 6.93
C MET A 1 0.80 30.64 5.70
N ASP A 2 1.26 29.40 5.74
CA ASP A 2 0.54 28.21 6.18
C ASP A 2 1.46 27.19 6.88
N VAL A 3 1.05 26.72 8.06
CA VAL A 3 1.80 25.75 8.90
C VAL A 3 1.13 24.35 8.82
N GLU A 4 0.13 24.17 7.95
CA GLU A 4 -0.62 22.90 7.86
C GLU A 4 -0.09 21.92 6.81
N SER A 5 0.58 22.38 5.75
CA SER A 5 1.08 21.50 4.67
C SER A 5 2.35 20.72 5.01
N ASP A 6 3.12 21.15 6.02
CA ASP A 6 4.37 20.50 6.45
C ASP A 6 4.18 19.41 7.52
N THR A 7 2.99 19.30 8.11
CA THR A 7 2.75 18.33 9.19
C THR A 7 2.56 16.90 8.66
N LEU A 8 2.07 16.75 7.43
CA LEU A 8 1.95 15.47 6.73
C LEU A 8 3.32 14.94 6.27
N SER A 9 4.23 15.83 5.85
CA SER A 9 5.58 15.46 5.43
C SER A 9 6.44 15.04 6.64
N LEU A 10 6.40 15.80 7.75
CA LEU A 10 7.19 15.55 8.96
C LEU A 10 6.85 14.25 9.71
N ASN A 11 5.60 13.77 9.64
CA ASN A 11 5.19 12.54 10.31
C ASN A 11 5.69 11.27 9.63
N MET A 12 5.94 11.30 8.31
CA MET A 12 6.50 10.16 7.59
C MET A 12 8.02 10.02 7.80
N PHE A 13 8.73 11.09 8.18
CA PHE A 13 10.18 11.06 8.44
C PHE A 13 10.57 10.46 9.80
N ARG A 14 9.62 10.27 10.72
CA ARG A 14 9.89 9.60 12.00
C ARG A 14 9.98 8.07 11.89
N PHE A 15 9.43 7.50 10.82
CA PHE A 15 9.38 6.06 10.60
C PHE A 15 9.97 5.72 9.23
N LYS A 16 11.18 5.19 9.23
CA LYS A 16 11.87 4.76 8.02
C LYS A 16 11.06 3.64 7.35
N PRO A 17 10.59 3.80 6.10
CA PRO A 17 9.89 2.74 5.39
C PRO A 17 10.82 1.54 5.20
N PHE A 18 10.25 0.34 5.21
CA PHE A 18 10.98 -0.90 4.93
C PHE A 18 11.73 -0.85 3.59
N ARG A 19 11.11 -0.28 2.55
CA ARG A 19 11.69 -0.09 1.21
C ARG A 19 11.40 1.31 0.68
N SER A 20 12.37 2.20 0.82
CA SER A 20 12.27 3.61 0.38
C SER A 20 12.22 3.77 -1.15
N ASP A 21 12.83 2.85 -1.90
CA ASP A 21 12.74 2.80 -3.36
C ASP A 21 11.31 2.54 -3.87
N MET A 22 10.46 1.95 -3.02
CA MET A 22 9.06 1.63 -3.30
C MET A 22 8.07 2.66 -2.74
N LEU A 23 8.57 3.82 -2.29
CA LEU A 23 7.75 4.89 -1.71
C LEU A 23 6.73 5.44 -2.73
N TYR A 24 7.15 5.65 -3.98
CA TYR A 24 6.31 6.21 -5.02
C TYR A 24 5.38 5.18 -5.64
N TYR A 25 4.16 5.60 -5.99
CA TYR A 25 3.17 4.75 -6.66
C TYR A 25 3.73 4.09 -7.92
N LEU A 26 4.37 4.88 -8.80
CA LEU A 26 4.91 4.40 -10.08
C LEU A 26 6.00 3.34 -9.89
N SER A 27 6.83 3.47 -8.85
CA SER A 27 7.84 2.46 -8.52
C SER A 27 7.21 1.11 -8.20
N ARG A 28 6.08 1.10 -7.47
CA ARG A 28 5.33 -0.11 -7.17
C ARG A 28 4.61 -0.64 -8.41
N GLU A 29 3.99 0.23 -9.20
CA GLU A 29 3.28 -0.15 -10.43
C GLU A 29 4.17 -0.94 -11.40
N GLN A 30 5.41 -0.51 -11.59
CA GLN A 30 6.39 -1.21 -12.44
C GLN A 30 6.64 -2.66 -12.03
N THR A 31 6.41 -3.02 -10.75
CA THR A 31 6.60 -4.40 -10.29
C THR A 31 5.50 -5.36 -10.76
N TYR A 32 4.35 -4.86 -11.22
CA TYR A 32 3.16 -5.67 -11.55
C TYR A 32 3.09 -6.13 -13.01
N GLU A 33 4.14 -5.95 -13.81
CA GLU A 33 4.19 -6.37 -15.23
C GLU A 33 3.78 -7.84 -15.42
N ASN A 34 4.18 -8.71 -14.49
CA ASN A 34 3.94 -10.16 -14.54
C ASN A 34 2.93 -10.63 -13.48
N TRP A 35 2.06 -9.74 -12.98
CA TRP A 35 1.02 -10.15 -12.03
C TRP A 35 0.08 -11.19 -12.66
N PRO A 36 -0.21 -12.33 -12.00
CA PRO A 36 -1.01 -13.38 -12.62
C PRO A 36 -2.43 -12.89 -12.95
N LYS A 37 -2.83 -13.01 -14.22
CA LYS A 37 -4.11 -12.46 -14.72
C LYS A 37 -5.34 -13.07 -14.06
N GLN A 38 -5.22 -14.28 -13.51
CA GLN A 38 -6.28 -14.99 -12.81
C GLN A 38 -6.56 -14.44 -11.40
N MET A 39 -5.70 -13.55 -10.87
CA MET A 39 -5.90 -12.99 -9.54
C MET A 39 -7.09 -12.04 -9.50
N ILE A 40 -7.85 -12.14 -8.41
CA ILE A 40 -9.02 -11.28 -8.18
C ILE A 40 -8.55 -9.91 -7.69
N GLN A 41 -7.59 -9.88 -6.76
CA GLN A 41 -6.95 -8.66 -6.28
C GLN A 41 -6.24 -7.97 -7.44
N LYS A 42 -6.64 -6.72 -7.69
CA LYS A 42 -6.15 -5.95 -8.82
C LYS A 42 -4.86 -5.21 -8.46
N PRO A 43 -3.88 -5.11 -9.38
CA PRO A 43 -2.66 -4.35 -9.13
C PRO A 43 -2.90 -2.97 -8.53
N ASN A 44 -3.85 -2.20 -9.07
CA ASN A 44 -4.16 -0.85 -8.56
C ASN A 44 -4.56 -0.85 -7.07
N GLU A 45 -5.40 -1.80 -6.65
CA GLU A 45 -5.83 -1.93 -5.25
C GLU A 45 -4.65 -2.27 -4.34
N LEU A 46 -3.79 -3.19 -4.78
CA LEU A 46 -2.59 -3.59 -4.04
C LEU A 46 -1.60 -2.42 -3.92
N ILE A 47 -1.35 -1.69 -5.01
CA ILE A 47 -0.42 -0.55 -5.05
C ILE A 47 -0.91 0.60 -4.15
N GLN A 48 -2.22 0.91 -4.19
CA GLN A 48 -2.85 1.92 -3.32
C GLN A 48 -2.73 1.55 -1.84
N ASN A 49 -2.80 0.27 -1.52
CA ASN A 49 -2.60 -0.25 -0.16
C ASN A 49 -1.11 -0.43 0.22
N GLY A 50 -0.19 0.07 -0.60
CA GLY A 50 1.24 0.15 -0.30
C GLY A 50 2.02 -1.11 -0.70
N PHE A 51 1.44 -2.01 -1.48
CA PHE A 51 2.08 -3.25 -1.87
C PHE A 51 2.80 -3.17 -3.22
N TYR A 52 4.04 -3.65 -3.27
CA TYR A 52 4.74 -3.98 -4.51
C TYR A 52 4.75 -5.49 -4.71
N TYR A 53 4.73 -5.94 -5.97
CA TYR A 53 4.78 -7.36 -6.31
C TYR A 53 6.22 -7.87 -6.24
N THR A 54 6.40 -9.06 -5.68
CA THR A 54 7.73 -9.69 -5.54
C THR A 54 8.15 -10.49 -6.77
N ASN A 55 7.31 -10.55 -7.80
CA ASN A 55 7.47 -11.38 -8.99
C ASN A 55 7.45 -12.90 -8.72
N ILE A 56 6.93 -13.34 -7.56
CA ILE A 56 6.85 -14.74 -7.16
C ILE A 56 5.41 -15.10 -6.79
N GLY A 57 4.75 -15.91 -7.62
CA GLY A 57 3.39 -16.39 -7.37
C GLY A 57 2.39 -15.23 -7.24
N ASP A 58 1.75 -15.12 -6.08
CA ASP A 58 0.84 -14.03 -5.74
C ASP A 58 1.36 -13.15 -4.58
N ARG A 59 2.67 -13.22 -4.32
CA ARG A 59 3.28 -12.59 -3.15
C ARG A 59 3.51 -11.10 -3.37
N VAL A 60 2.99 -10.30 -2.46
CA VAL A 60 3.20 -8.84 -2.45
C VAL A 60 3.73 -8.39 -1.10
N THR A 61 4.54 -7.32 -1.08
CA THR A 61 5.17 -6.81 0.14
C THR A 61 4.85 -5.33 0.33
N CYS A 62 4.48 -4.94 1.54
CA CYS A 62 4.24 -3.53 1.85
C CYS A 62 5.57 -2.77 1.89
N PHE A 63 5.66 -1.63 1.19
CA PHE A 63 6.87 -0.80 1.20
C PHE A 63 7.16 -0.18 2.58
N TYR A 64 6.11 0.03 3.39
CA TYR A 64 6.21 0.73 4.67
C TYR A 64 6.56 -0.21 5.81
N CYS A 65 5.74 -1.23 6.10
CA CYS A 65 5.95 -2.14 7.22
C CYS A 65 6.71 -3.43 6.86
N GLY A 66 6.85 -3.76 5.57
CA GLY A 66 7.55 -4.97 5.13
C GLY A 66 6.75 -6.27 5.22
N VAL A 67 5.49 -6.25 5.68
CA VAL A 67 4.63 -7.45 5.68
C VAL A 67 4.50 -7.98 4.26
N THR A 68 4.61 -9.31 4.11
CA THR A 68 4.45 -9.99 2.82
C THR A 68 3.23 -10.88 2.86
N LEU A 69 2.26 -10.61 1.99
CA LEU A 69 1.00 -11.35 1.88
C LEU A 69 1.02 -12.25 0.64
N LYS A 70 0.32 -13.38 0.70
CA LYS A 70 0.32 -14.45 -0.30
C LYS A 70 -0.87 -15.38 -0.09
N GLN A 71 -1.10 -16.29 -1.03
CA GLN A 71 -2.23 -17.23 -1.01
C GLN A 71 -3.58 -16.50 -0.96
N TRP A 72 -3.70 -15.46 -1.77
CA TRP A 72 -4.91 -14.66 -1.86
C TRP A 72 -6.09 -15.50 -2.34
N THR A 73 -7.21 -15.31 -1.69
CA THR A 73 -8.50 -15.92 -2.03
C THR A 73 -9.47 -14.87 -2.56
N LYS A 74 -10.58 -15.32 -3.14
CA LYS A 74 -11.64 -14.43 -3.62
C LYS A 74 -12.37 -13.65 -2.53
N TYR A 75 -12.16 -14.01 -1.27
CA TYR A 75 -12.84 -13.41 -0.12
C TYR A 75 -11.95 -12.40 0.61
N ASP A 76 -10.66 -12.33 0.26
CA ASP A 76 -9.70 -11.44 0.88
C ASP A 76 -9.77 -10.05 0.24
N THR A 77 -9.87 -9.01 1.06
CA THR A 77 -9.60 -7.63 0.60
C THR A 77 -8.21 -7.22 1.04
N VAL A 78 -7.58 -6.33 0.26
CA VAL A 78 -6.21 -5.93 0.54
C VAL A 78 -6.12 -5.18 1.89
N GLU A 79 -7.08 -4.30 2.15
CA GLU A 79 -7.18 -3.54 3.40
C GLU A 79 -7.30 -4.45 4.63
N THR A 80 -8.21 -5.44 4.59
CA THR A 80 -8.46 -6.31 5.74
C THR A 80 -7.27 -7.21 6.01
N GLU A 81 -6.68 -7.82 4.98
CA GLU A 81 -5.52 -8.69 5.18
C GLU A 81 -4.30 -7.89 5.63
N HIS A 82 -4.09 -6.67 5.13
CA HIS A 82 -2.98 -5.83 5.58
C HIS A 82 -3.05 -5.54 7.09
N LEU A 83 -4.21 -5.08 7.58
CA LEU A 83 -4.38 -4.78 9.01
C LEU A 83 -4.48 -6.03 9.90
N LYS A 84 -4.94 -7.15 9.36
CA LYS A 84 -4.95 -8.44 10.06
C LYS A 84 -3.54 -8.96 10.33
N TRP A 85 -2.66 -8.90 9.34
CA TRP A 85 -1.31 -9.47 9.43
C TRP A 85 -0.27 -8.48 9.98
N GLU A 86 -0.47 -7.17 9.78
CA GLU A 86 0.38 -6.14 10.37
C GLU A 86 -0.47 -4.97 10.93
N PRO A 87 -1.10 -5.16 12.10
CA PRO A 87 -2.01 -4.19 12.70
C PRO A 87 -1.33 -2.90 13.15
N ASN A 88 0.00 -2.81 13.13
CA ASN A 88 0.74 -1.59 13.46
C ASN A 88 1.23 -0.82 12.25
N CYS A 89 0.93 -1.27 11.02
CA CYS A 89 1.26 -0.53 9.82
C CYS A 89 0.52 0.82 9.79
N LEU A 90 1.23 1.92 10.01
CA LEU A 90 0.66 3.27 9.96
C LEU A 90 0.16 3.61 8.56
N TYR A 91 0.82 3.13 7.50
CA TYR A 91 0.34 3.29 6.14
C TYR A 91 -1.01 2.58 5.93
N ALA A 92 -1.15 1.33 6.39
CA ALA A 92 -2.41 0.59 6.30
C ALA A 92 -3.55 1.29 7.06
N LYS A 93 -3.27 1.79 8.27
CA LYS A 93 -4.23 2.58 9.05
C LYS A 93 -4.64 3.86 8.33
N MET A 94 -3.67 4.56 7.72
CA MET A 94 -3.90 5.80 6.97
C MET A 94 -4.80 5.55 5.76
N VAL A 95 -4.56 4.50 4.97
CA VAL A 95 -5.37 4.22 3.77
C VAL A 95 -6.73 3.59 4.09
N SER A 96 -6.83 2.80 5.17
CA SER A 96 -8.10 2.22 5.63
C SER A 96 -9.04 3.25 6.27
N SER A 97 -8.47 4.29 6.88
CA SER A 97 -9.25 5.43 7.36
C SER A 97 -9.68 6.26 6.13
N LYS A 98 -10.93 6.12 5.69
CA LYS A 98 -11.58 6.85 4.57
C LYS A 98 -11.59 8.40 4.68
N VAL A 99 -10.65 9.03 5.39
CA VAL A 99 -10.62 10.47 5.65
C VAL A 99 -10.01 11.28 4.50
N LEU A 100 -9.41 10.65 3.48
CA LEU A 100 -8.89 11.36 2.31
C LEU A 100 -9.58 10.95 1.00
N ASN A 101 -10.91 10.82 1.01
CA ASN A 101 -11.66 11.21 -0.18
C ASN A 101 -11.51 12.73 -0.33
N PHE A 102 -10.37 13.18 -0.84
CA PHE A 102 -10.32 14.49 -1.47
C PHE A 102 -11.32 14.42 -2.61
N ASP A 103 -12.44 15.12 -2.44
CA ASP A 103 -13.34 15.48 -3.52
C ASP A 103 -12.50 16.14 -4.63
N VAL A 104 -12.11 15.37 -5.63
CA VAL A 104 -11.77 15.89 -6.95
C VAL A 104 -13.08 15.87 -7.75
N THR A 105 -14.01 16.72 -7.33
CA THR A 105 -15.06 17.20 -8.24
C THR A 105 -14.37 18.08 -9.27
N HIS A 106 -14.40 17.65 -10.54
CA HIS A 106 -14.28 18.57 -11.67
C HIS A 106 -15.52 19.45 -11.76
#